data_AF-A0A937R7K5-F1
#
_entry.id   AF-A0A937R7K5-F1
#
_cell.length_a   1.000
_cell.length_b   1.000
_cell.length_c   1.000
_cell.angle_alpha   90.00
_cell.angle_beta   90.00
_cell.angle_gamma   90.00
#
_symmetry.space_group_name_H-M   'P 1'
#
loop_
_entity.id
_entity.type
_entity.pdbx_description
1 polymer ?
#
loop_
_entity_poly.entity_id
_entity_poly.type
_entity_poly.pdbx_seq_one_letter_code
_entity_poly.pdbx_strand_id
1 'polypeptide(L)'
;MEIEPGDKLHPELHLYNSYDVTWPLIVALGAYRLVCENRMVVEKMLFRFKKRHVLELERMDFQRDVSTALTRFNSQVKTWKEWRTQPLSLETYKKVMKAMEFGKNATEEIDQRMIQEAESYDDYSDFPIMDLWVFFNILTWYITHKAVSLNHRVELENRLRRAISYFY
;
A
#
# COMPACT_ATOMS: atom_id res chain seq x y z
N MET A 1 -8.31 7.03 10.78
CA MET A 1 -7.08 7.71 11.21
C MET A 1 -6.68 8.63 10.07
N GLU A 2 -6.34 9.89 10.37
CA GLU A 2 -5.99 10.87 9.33
C GLU A 2 -4.47 10.96 9.20
N ILE A 3 -3.98 10.85 7.97
CA ILE A 3 -2.59 11.23 7.63
C ILE A 3 -2.57 12.74 7.36
N GLU A 4 -3.62 13.26 6.70
CA GLU A 4 -3.85 14.69 6.44
C GLU A 4 -5.34 15.05 6.61
N PRO A 5 -5.69 16.35 6.74
CA PRO A 5 -7.08 16.79 6.69
C PRO A 5 -7.73 16.38 5.36
N GLY A 6 -8.67 15.42 5.41
CA GLY A 6 -9.33 14.85 4.23
C GLY A 6 -8.76 13.52 3.74
N ASP A 7 -7.55 13.14 4.16
CA ASP A 7 -6.97 11.83 3.86
C ASP A 7 -7.22 10.80 4.97
N LYS A 8 -8.43 10.24 4.95
CA LYS A 8 -8.89 9.23 5.91
C LYS A 8 -8.43 7.84 5.50
N LEU A 9 -7.54 7.26 6.31
CA LEU A 9 -7.21 5.84 6.30
C LEU A 9 -8.06 5.09 7.32
N HIS A 10 -8.79 4.09 6.84
CA HIS A 10 -9.59 3.19 7.67
C HIS A 10 -9.06 1.76 7.55
N PRO A 11 -8.76 1.08 8.66
CA PRO A 11 -8.60 -0.35 8.63
C PRO A 11 -9.96 -0.99 8.35
N GLU A 12 -10.05 -1.89 7.37
CA GLU A 12 -11.26 -2.68 7.13
C GLU A 12 -11.01 -4.16 7.42
N LEU A 13 -12.01 -4.78 8.05
CA LEU A 13 -12.07 -6.20 8.33
C LEU A 13 -13.17 -6.83 7.47
N HIS A 14 -12.77 -7.64 6.50
CA HIS A 14 -13.67 -8.39 5.64
C HIS A 14 -13.86 -9.80 6.18
N LEU A 15 -15.11 -10.19 6.45
CA LEU A 15 -15.49 -11.54 6.86
C LEU A 15 -16.39 -12.16 5.79
N TYR A 16 -15.90 -13.22 5.15
CA TYR A 16 -16.65 -14.01 4.17
C TYR A 16 -16.97 -15.36 4.77
N ASN A 17 -18.22 -15.78 4.69
CA ASN A 17 -18.66 -17.11 5.08
C ASN A 17 -19.79 -17.57 4.15
N SER A 18 -20.00 -18.88 3.97
CA SER A 18 -21.24 -19.37 3.41
C SER A 18 -22.07 -20.12 4.45
N TYR A 19 -23.37 -19.92 4.36
CA TYR A 19 -24.34 -20.55 5.26
C TYR A 19 -24.46 -22.06 5.03
N ASP A 20 -24.18 -22.50 3.80
CA ASP A 20 -24.23 -23.89 3.36
C ASP A 20 -22.89 -24.65 3.52
N VAL A 21 -21.88 -24.04 4.14
CA VAL A 21 -20.54 -24.62 4.38
C VAL A 21 -19.76 -24.94 3.09
N THR A 22 -20.29 -24.58 1.92
CA THR A 22 -19.65 -24.81 0.61
C THR A 22 -18.42 -23.91 0.41
N TRP A 23 -18.37 -22.75 1.07
CA TRP A 23 -17.23 -21.82 1.06
C TRP A 23 -16.54 -21.71 2.42
N PRO A 24 -15.20 -21.52 2.43
CA PRO A 24 -14.46 -21.31 3.66
C PRO A 24 -14.81 -19.98 4.33
N LEU A 25 -14.77 -19.98 5.67
CA LEU A 25 -14.66 -18.74 6.43
C LEU A 25 -13.33 -18.07 6.09
N ILE A 26 -13.40 -16.84 5.59
CA ILE A 26 -12.24 -15.99 5.30
C ILE A 26 -12.35 -14.72 6.12
N VAL A 27 -11.34 -14.42 6.92
CA VAL A 27 -11.22 -13.13 7.61
C VAL A 27 -9.98 -12.43 7.06
N ALA A 28 -10.15 -11.24 6.52
CA ALA A 28 -9.07 -10.44 5.94
C ALA A 28 -9.06 -9.04 6.56
N LEU A 29 -7.93 -8.62 7.13
CA LEU A 29 -7.73 -7.26 7.64
C LEU A 29 -6.74 -6.51 6.75
N GLY A 30 -7.14 -5.34 6.27
CA GLY A 30 -6.35 -4.46 5.42
C GLY A 30 -6.50 -2.98 5.75
N ALA A 31 -5.63 -2.16 5.17
CA ALA A 31 -5.69 -0.71 5.25
C ALA A 31 -6.30 -0.15 3.96
N TYR A 32 -7.39 0.62 4.08
CA TYR A 32 -8.09 1.19 2.93
C TYR A 32 -8.16 2.71 3.07
N ARG A 33 -7.90 3.42 1.97
CA ARG A 33 -8.01 4.88 1.85
C ARG A 33 -9.31 5.19 1.12
N LEU A 34 -10.17 6.03 1.68
CA LEU A 34 -11.48 6.37 1.09
C LEU A 34 -11.42 7.38 -0.06
N VAL A 35 -10.28 8.04 -0.27
CA VAL A 35 -10.17 9.17 -1.23
C VAL A 35 -10.22 8.69 -2.68
N CYS A 36 -10.06 7.40 -2.94
CA CYS A 36 -10.35 6.84 -4.24
C CYS A 36 -10.85 5.41 -4.09
N GLU A 37 -11.67 4.94 -5.03
CA GLU A 37 -11.94 3.52 -5.31
C GLU A 37 -10.66 2.68 -5.59
N ASN A 38 -9.49 3.31 -5.49
CA ASN A 38 -8.15 2.83 -5.80
C ASN A 38 -7.58 2.07 -4.61
N ARG A 39 -8.03 0.82 -4.47
CA ARG A 39 -7.53 -0.21 -3.56
C ARG A 39 -6.03 -0.08 -3.34
N MET A 40 -5.67 0.64 -2.28
CA MET A 40 -4.32 0.73 -1.77
C MET A 40 -3.77 -0.69 -1.67
N VAL A 41 -2.57 -0.91 -2.23
CA VAL A 41 -1.86 -2.15 -1.97
C VAL A 41 -1.48 -2.07 -0.50
N VAL A 42 -2.19 -2.83 0.32
CA VAL A 42 -1.72 -3.15 1.66
C VAL A 42 -0.37 -3.83 1.45
N GLU A 43 0.71 -3.10 1.74
CA GLU A 43 2.10 -3.61 1.65
C GLU A 43 2.23 -4.96 2.38
N LYS A 44 1.36 -5.21 3.36
CA LYS A 44 1.28 -6.46 4.10
C LYS A 44 -0.17 -6.77 4.49
N MET A 45 -0.78 -7.83 3.93
CA MET A 45 -2.04 -8.34 4.48
C MET A 45 -1.83 -8.58 5.98
N LEU A 46 -2.49 -7.79 6.82
CA LEU A 46 -2.18 -7.71 8.24
C LEU A 46 -2.64 -8.98 8.95
N PHE A 47 -3.73 -9.55 8.44
CA PHE A 47 -4.28 -10.82 8.86
C PHE A 47 -5.05 -11.46 7.70
N ARG A 48 -4.80 -12.74 7.46
CA ARG A 48 -5.63 -13.58 6.60
C ARG A 48 -5.88 -14.90 7.31
N PHE A 49 -7.14 -15.15 7.67
CA PHE A 49 -7.60 -16.45 8.10
C PHE A 49 -8.41 -17.10 6.98
N LYS A 50 -8.19 -18.38 6.72
CA LYS A 50 -9.02 -19.16 5.79
C LYS A 50 -9.18 -20.57 6.34
N LYS A 51 -10.40 -20.95 6.70
CA LYS A 51 -10.69 -22.32 7.16
C LYS A 51 -12.05 -22.80 6.65
N ARG A 52 -12.09 -24.03 6.14
CA ARG A 52 -13.32 -24.72 5.76
C ARG A 52 -13.91 -25.45 6.97
N HIS A 53 -15.22 -25.69 6.94
CA HIS A 53 -15.91 -26.50 7.95
C HIS A 53 -15.69 -25.99 9.40
N VAL A 54 -15.80 -24.68 9.59
CA VAL A 54 -15.72 -24.08 10.93
C VAL A 54 -17.05 -24.26 11.64
N LEU A 55 -17.13 -25.26 12.53
CA LEU A 55 -18.31 -25.56 13.34
C LEU A 55 -18.39 -24.68 14.60
N GLU A 56 -17.25 -24.30 15.18
CA GLU A 56 -17.17 -23.49 16.40
C GLU A 56 -16.13 -22.36 16.23
N LEU A 57 -16.61 -21.11 16.21
CA LEU A 57 -15.78 -19.91 16.15
C LEU A 57 -15.04 -19.62 17.47
N GLU A 58 -15.61 -20.05 18.60
CA GLU A 58 -15.10 -19.78 19.96
C GLU A 58 -13.75 -20.44 20.26
N ARG A 59 -13.38 -21.50 19.52
CA ARG A 59 -12.07 -22.17 19.66
C ARG A 59 -10.94 -21.47 18.90
N MET A 60 -11.23 -20.34 18.27
CA MET A 60 -10.25 -19.59 17.49
C MET A 60 -9.91 -18.30 18.24
N ASP A 61 -8.62 -18.03 18.41
CA ASP A 61 -8.12 -16.84 19.11
C ASP A 61 -8.18 -15.59 18.20
N PHE A 62 -9.33 -15.38 17.55
CA PHE A 62 -9.57 -14.28 16.62
C PHE A 62 -9.35 -12.93 17.27
N GLN A 63 -9.73 -12.78 18.55
CA GLN A 63 -9.53 -11.54 19.28
C GLN A 63 -8.05 -11.18 19.35
N ARG A 64 -7.19 -12.13 19.69
CA ARG A 64 -5.73 -11.91 19.75
C ARG A 64 -5.16 -11.62 18.36
N ASP A 65 -5.59 -12.38 17.36
CA ASP A 65 -5.11 -12.24 15.99
C ASP A 65 -5.48 -10.86 15.39
N VAL A 66 -6.73 -10.43 15.56
CA VAL A 66 -7.20 -9.12 15.11
C VAL A 66 -6.51 -8.00 15.91
N SER A 67 -6.36 -8.15 17.23
CA SER A 67 -5.65 -7.17 18.06
C SER A 67 -4.19 -7.00 17.65
N THR A 68 -3.52 -8.11 17.33
CA THR A 68 -2.13 -8.11 16.83
C THR A 68 -2.05 -7.41 15.48
N ALA A 69 -3.00 -7.69 14.58
CA ALA A 69 -3.05 -7.09 13.26
C ALA A 69 -3.33 -5.57 13.31
N LEU A 70 -4.21 -5.12 14.22
CA LEU A 70 -4.45 -3.70 14.50
C LEU A 70 -3.22 -3.01 15.11
N THR A 71 -2.48 -3.70 15.99
CA THR A 71 -1.23 -3.17 16.55
C THR A 71 -0.18 -2.95 15.45
N ARG A 72 -0.04 -3.92 14.53
CA ARG A 72 0.83 -3.80 13.36
C ARG A 72 0.40 -2.65 12.44
N PHE A 73 -0.91 -2.49 12.21
CA PHE A 73 -1.46 -1.38 11.45
C PHE A 73 -1.10 -0.03 12.06
N ASN A 74 -1.28 0.13 13.36
CA ASN A 74 -0.94 1.36 14.06
C ASN A 74 0.56 1.69 13.95
N SER A 75 1.43 0.67 13.99
CA SER A 75 2.86 0.86 13.73
C SER A 75 3.13 1.36 12.31
N GLN A 76 2.47 0.77 11.30
CA GLN A 76 2.61 1.18 9.91
C GLN A 76 2.12 2.62 9.68
N VAL A 77 1.04 3.03 10.33
CA VAL A 77 0.54 4.41 10.23
C VAL A 77 1.56 5.41 10.76
N LYS A 78 2.34 5.06 11.79
CA LYS A 78 3.42 5.94 12.26
C LYS A 78 4.50 6.12 11.20
N THR A 79 4.93 5.04 10.57
CA THR A 79 5.89 5.09 9.44
C THR A 79 5.38 5.97 8.30
N TRP A 80 4.11 5.83 7.90
CA TRP A 80 3.55 6.67 6.83
C TRP A 80 3.50 8.15 7.21
N LYS A 81 3.26 8.47 8.49
CA LYS A 81 3.37 9.83 9.00
C LYS A 81 4.80 10.37 8.94
N GLU A 82 5.80 9.53 9.23
CA GLU A 82 7.21 9.89 9.10
C GLU A 82 7.58 10.17 7.63
N TRP A 83 7.09 9.35 6.69
CA TRP A 83 7.31 9.56 5.25
C TRP A 83 6.77 10.89 4.72
N ARG A 84 5.68 11.43 5.29
CA ARG A 84 5.21 12.80 4.97
C ARG A 84 6.20 13.89 5.36
N THR A 85 6.99 13.66 6.41
CA THR A 85 7.95 14.66 6.89
C THR A 85 9.30 14.58 6.17
N GLN A 86 9.50 13.56 5.33
CA GLN A 86 10.75 13.30 4.64
C GLN A 86 10.62 13.67 3.16
N PRO A 87 11.39 14.67 2.67
CA PRO A 87 11.38 14.99 1.25
C PRO A 87 11.99 13.84 0.45
N LEU A 88 11.43 13.58 -0.73
CA LEU A 88 11.99 12.62 -1.68
C LEU A 88 13.32 13.15 -2.20
N SER A 89 14.41 12.46 -1.91
CA SER A 89 15.70 12.76 -2.51
C SER A 89 15.82 12.14 -3.91
N LEU A 90 16.56 12.81 -4.80
CA LEU A 90 16.86 12.28 -6.14
C LEU A 90 17.61 10.93 -6.06
N GLU A 91 18.44 10.73 -5.04
CA GLU A 91 19.15 9.46 -4.83
C GLU A 91 18.19 8.32 -4.46
N THR A 92 17.27 8.58 -3.53
CA THR A 92 16.21 7.62 -3.14
C THR A 92 15.35 7.27 -4.35
N TYR A 93 14.90 8.28 -5.11
CA TYR A 93 14.15 8.08 -6.35
C TYR A 93 14.91 7.16 -7.32
N LYS A 94 16.18 7.44 -7.60
CA LYS A 94 16.99 6.62 -8.53
C LYS A 94 17.16 5.19 -8.05
N LYS A 95 17.40 4.97 -6.75
CA LYS A 95 17.52 3.61 -6.17
C LYS A 95 16.23 2.83 -6.30
N VAL A 96 15.10 3.48 -5.99
CA VAL A 96 13.76 2.87 -6.05
C VAL A 96 13.40 2.54 -7.50
N MET A 97 13.52 3.48 -8.43
CA MET A 97 13.21 3.26 -9.84
C MET A 97 14.08 2.16 -10.46
N LYS A 98 15.36 2.10 -10.08
CA LYS A 98 16.25 1.00 -10.48
C LYS A 98 15.80 -0.35 -9.92
N ALA A 99 15.38 -0.42 -8.67
CA ALA A 99 14.91 -1.65 -8.04
C ALA A 99 13.53 -2.11 -8.55
N MET A 100 12.71 -1.16 -9.01
CA MET A 100 11.42 -1.45 -9.64
C MET A 100 11.56 -2.03 -11.05
N GLU A 101 12.69 -1.78 -11.72
CA GLU A 101 12.98 -2.28 -13.07
C GLU A 101 11.85 -1.96 -14.05
N PHE A 102 11.33 -0.73 -13.99
CA PHE A 102 10.31 -0.25 -14.90
C PHE A 102 10.85 -0.08 -16.32
N GLY A 103 10.02 -0.36 -17.32
CA GLY A 103 10.31 -0.03 -18.71
C GLY A 103 10.20 1.48 -18.97
N LYS A 104 10.75 1.96 -20.08
CA LYS A 104 10.78 3.40 -20.42
C LYS A 104 9.42 4.08 -20.32
N ASN A 105 8.39 3.50 -20.94
CA ASN A 105 7.03 4.05 -20.91
C ASN A 105 6.43 4.12 -19.50
N ALA A 106 6.78 3.16 -18.64
CA ALA A 106 6.32 3.13 -17.26
C ALA A 106 6.98 4.25 -16.44
N THR A 107 8.29 4.44 -16.62
CA THR A 107 9.05 5.52 -15.99
C THR A 107 8.52 6.89 -16.42
N GLU A 108 8.29 7.11 -17.72
CA GLU A 108 7.75 8.37 -18.25
C GLU A 108 6.37 8.70 -17.67
N GLU A 109 5.49 7.70 -17.54
CA GLU A 109 4.17 7.90 -16.95
C GLU A 109 4.23 8.21 -15.44
N ILE A 110 5.16 7.57 -14.72
CA ILE A 110 5.42 7.86 -13.30
C ILE A 110 5.94 9.28 -13.15
N ASP A 111 6.89 9.70 -13.98
CA ASP A 111 7.47 11.04 -13.94
C ASP A 111 6.42 12.12 -14.27
N GLN A 112 5.58 11.88 -15.28
CA GLN A 112 4.44 12.76 -15.59
C GLN A 112 3.45 12.86 -14.44
N ARG A 113 3.18 11.75 -13.74
CA ARG A 113 2.30 11.78 -12.58
C ARG A 113 2.95 12.51 -11.41
N MET A 114 4.27 12.37 -11.22
CA MET A 114 5.00 13.13 -10.22
C MET A 114 4.89 14.63 -10.46
N ILE A 115 4.97 15.07 -11.71
CA ILE A 115 4.77 16.46 -12.12
C ILE A 115 3.35 16.96 -11.76
N GLN A 116 2.32 16.15 -11.97
CA GLN A 116 0.93 16.52 -11.68
C GLN A 116 0.61 16.63 -10.19
N GLU A 117 1.25 15.79 -9.37
CA GLU A 117 1.02 15.71 -7.92
C GLU A 117 2.00 16.60 -7.13
N ALA A 118 3.03 17.16 -7.79
CA ALA A 118 3.98 18.05 -7.15
C ALA A 118 3.32 19.41 -6.82
N GLU A 119 3.49 19.86 -5.58
CA GLU A 119 3.03 21.20 -5.18
C GLU A 119 3.94 22.30 -5.76
N SER A 120 5.22 21.99 -5.96
CA SER A 120 6.24 22.92 -6.46
C SER A 120 7.45 22.17 -7.06
N TYR A 121 8.31 22.92 -7.74
CA TYR A 121 9.58 22.43 -8.29
C TYR A 121 10.75 23.08 -7.58
N ASP A 122 11.85 22.32 -7.44
CA ASP A 122 13.13 22.93 -7.08
C ASP A 122 13.71 23.62 -8.32
N ASP A 123 13.77 24.96 -8.26
CA ASP A 123 14.29 25.85 -9.32
C ASP A 123 15.71 25.47 -9.78
N TYR A 124 16.48 24.73 -8.97
CA TYR A 124 17.86 24.34 -9.28
C TYR A 124 18.02 22.93 -9.85
N SER A 125 17.15 21.99 -9.48
CA SER A 125 17.30 20.57 -9.86
C SER A 125 16.27 20.06 -10.87
N ASP A 126 15.27 20.87 -11.23
CA ASP A 126 14.14 20.47 -12.09
C ASP A 126 13.48 19.16 -11.60
N PHE A 127 13.48 18.97 -10.28
CA PHE A 127 12.95 17.79 -9.61
C PHE A 127 11.75 18.20 -8.78
N PRO A 128 10.62 17.47 -8.87
CA PRO A 128 9.42 17.83 -8.15
C PRO A 128 9.62 17.72 -6.64
N ILE A 129 9.23 18.76 -5.92
CA ILE A 129 9.26 18.77 -4.45
C ILE A 129 8.05 17.99 -3.98
N MET A 130 8.30 16.80 -3.45
CA MET A 130 7.29 15.96 -2.82
C MET A 130 7.93 15.11 -1.73
N ASP A 131 7.09 14.58 -0.85
CA ASP A 131 7.53 13.65 0.19
C ASP A 131 7.49 12.18 -0.27
N LEU A 132 8.09 11.32 0.56
CA LEU A 132 8.14 9.88 0.29
C LEU A 132 6.75 9.24 0.22
N TRP A 133 5.76 9.78 0.94
CA TRP A 133 4.40 9.25 0.92
C TRP A 133 3.70 9.51 -0.41
N VAL A 134 3.82 10.72 -0.98
CA VAL A 134 3.32 11.04 -2.32
C VAL A 134 3.96 10.11 -3.35
N PHE A 135 5.27 9.94 -3.29
CA PHE A 135 5.98 9.06 -4.21
C PHE A 135 5.52 7.59 -4.11
N PHE A 136 5.37 7.08 -2.88
CA PHE A 136 4.81 5.74 -2.65
C PHE A 136 3.40 5.60 -3.24
N ASN A 137 2.56 6.62 -3.08
CA ASN A 137 1.20 6.62 -3.64
C ASN A 137 1.21 6.57 -5.17
N ILE A 138 2.11 7.31 -5.83
CA ILE A 138 2.25 7.27 -7.29
C ILE A 138 2.65 5.87 -7.77
N LEU A 139 3.61 5.24 -7.10
CA LEU A 139 4.04 3.87 -7.44
C LEU A 139 2.90 2.87 -7.25
N THR A 140 2.16 2.95 -6.15
CA THR A 140 1.02 2.05 -5.91
C THR A 140 -0.13 2.30 -6.89
N TRP A 141 -0.39 3.56 -7.28
CA TRP A 141 -1.34 3.88 -8.35
C TRP A 141 -0.95 3.22 -9.67
N TYR A 142 0.32 3.33 -10.07
CA TYR A 142 0.82 2.70 -11.29
C TYR A 142 0.60 1.18 -11.27
N ILE A 143 1.00 0.52 -10.18
CA ILE A 143 0.84 -0.94 -10.02
C ILE A 143 -0.63 -1.36 -10.08
N THR A 144 -1.55 -0.56 -9.56
CA THR A 144 -2.97 -0.91 -9.52
C THR A 144 -3.70 -0.63 -10.83
N HIS A 145 -3.33 0.40 -11.57
CA HIS A 145 -4.05 0.83 -12.79
C HIS A 145 -3.40 0.37 -14.09
N LYS A 146 -2.09 0.08 -14.08
CA LYS A 146 -1.30 -0.23 -15.27
C LYS A 146 -0.81 -1.67 -15.32
N ALA A 147 -1.06 -2.47 -14.28
CA ALA A 147 -0.77 -3.89 -14.32
C ALA A 147 -1.68 -4.62 -15.31
N VAL A 148 -1.07 -5.16 -16.37
CA VAL A 148 -1.72 -5.93 -17.44
C VAL A 148 -2.37 -7.24 -16.95
N SER A 149 -1.88 -7.82 -15.85
CA SER A 149 -2.43 -9.06 -15.28
C SER A 149 -2.22 -9.15 -13.77
N LEU A 150 -2.92 -10.09 -13.11
CA LEU A 150 -2.72 -10.35 -11.67
C LEU A 150 -1.28 -10.77 -11.35
N ASN A 151 -0.67 -11.60 -12.19
CA ASN A 151 0.71 -12.04 -12.00
C ASN A 151 1.68 -10.86 -12.12
N HIS A 152 1.48 -10.00 -13.12
CA HIS A 152 2.26 -8.80 -13.31
C HIS A 152 2.11 -7.84 -12.11
N ARG A 153 0.89 -7.68 -11.59
CA ARG A 153 0.64 -6.91 -10.38
C ARG A 153 1.42 -7.46 -9.18
N VAL A 154 1.32 -8.76 -8.91
CA VAL A 154 2.02 -9.42 -7.78
C VAL A 154 3.54 -9.26 -7.92
N GLU A 155 4.07 -9.36 -9.14
CA GLU A 155 5.48 -9.13 -9.41
C GLU A 155 5.91 -7.70 -9.06
N LEU A 156 5.17 -6.69 -9.55
CA LEU A 156 5.45 -5.29 -9.24
C LEU A 156 5.31 -4.99 -7.74
N GLU A 157 4.32 -5.57 -7.06
CA GLU A 157 4.16 -5.45 -5.61
C GLU A 157 5.37 -6.03 -4.86
N ASN A 158 5.92 -7.16 -5.31
CA ASN A 158 7.13 -7.74 -4.72
C ASN A 158 8.39 -6.89 -4.99
N ARG A 159 8.49 -6.24 -6.14
CA ARG A 159 9.56 -5.27 -6.43
C ARG A 159 9.43 -4.05 -5.51
N LEU A 160 8.22 -3.51 -5.35
CA LEU A 160 7.95 -2.38 -4.47
C LEU A 160 8.32 -2.69 -3.02
N ARG A 161 7.96 -3.86 -2.49
CA ARG A 161 8.34 -4.29 -1.13
C ARG A 161 9.85 -4.30 -0.91
N ARG A 162 10.63 -4.69 -1.92
CA ARG A 162 12.09 -4.64 -1.85
C ARG A 162 12.59 -3.20 -1.93
N ALA A 163 12.00 -2.38 -2.79
CA ALA A 163 12.38 -0.99 -3.00
C ALA A 163 12.08 -0.07 -1.81
N ILE A 164 11.06 -0.39 -0.99
CA ILE A 164 10.72 0.37 0.23
C ILE A 164 11.88 0.37 1.23
N SER A 165 12.79 -0.60 1.18
CA SER A 165 14.00 -0.56 2.03
C SER A 165 14.87 0.67 1.79
N TYR A 166 14.77 1.35 0.64
CA TYR A 166 15.51 2.58 0.33
C TYR A 166 14.84 3.86 0.87
N PHE A 167 13.68 3.75 1.52
CA PHE A 167 13.00 4.87 2.16
C PHE A 167 13.56 5.17 3.56
N TYR A 168 14.45 4.31 4.07
CA TYR A 168 15.13 4.43 5.36
C TYR A 168 16.64 4.55 5.14
#